data_AF-A0A531ACA4-F1
#
_entry.id   AF-A0A531ACA4-F1
#
_cell.length_a   1.000
_cell.length_b   1.000
_cell.length_c   1.000
_cell.angle_alpha   90.00
_cell.angle_beta   90.00
_cell.angle_gamma   90.00
#
_symmetry.space_group_name_H-M   'P 1'
#
loop_
_entity.id
_entity.type
_entity.pdbx_description
1 polymer ?
#
loop_
_entity_poly.entity_id
_entity_poly.type
_entity_poly.pdbx_seq_one_letter_code
_entity_poly.pdbx_strand_id
1 'polypeptide(L)'
;MPHADRNLAPAVDADRGVIQERASTMQDRLIVGLDVPTLKDAETVVRELDGVVSFYKIGYQLAFAGGLDFARELATGGTRIFLDMKLLDIDNTVAKGVEAIARMGMTMLTLHAYPKTMKAAVAAARGSDLCLLAVTVLTSMDEQDVIDAG
;
A
#
# COMPACT_ATOMS: atom_id res chain seq x y z
N MET A 1 27.14 13.12 -2.46
CA MET A 1 27.85 11.90 -2.02
C MET A 1 27.40 10.77 -2.94
N PRO A 2 28.29 9.85 -3.37
CA PRO A 2 28.11 9.13 -4.63
C PRO A 2 26.97 8.12 -4.58
N HIS A 3 26.15 8.13 -5.63
CA HIS A 3 25.08 7.17 -5.88
C HIS A 3 25.68 5.77 -6.06
N ALA A 4 25.36 4.86 -5.15
CA ALA A 4 25.72 3.45 -5.30
C ALA A 4 24.95 2.84 -6.48
N ASP A 5 25.70 2.11 -7.30
CA ASP A 5 25.34 1.49 -8.56
C ASP A 5 24.14 0.51 -8.40
N ARG A 6 23.05 0.75 -9.13
CA ARG A 6 21.78 -0.02 -9.03
C ARG A 6 21.61 -1.09 -10.12
N ASN A 7 22.69 -1.71 -10.58
CA ASN A 7 22.63 -2.79 -11.56
C ASN A 7 23.18 -4.10 -10.97
N LEU A 8 22.34 -4.82 -10.24
CA LEU A 8 22.44 -6.27 -10.16
C LEU A 8 21.16 -6.86 -10.74
N ALA A 9 21.28 -7.53 -11.88
CA ALA A 9 20.21 -8.32 -12.45
C ALA A 9 19.89 -9.51 -11.51
N PRO A 10 18.61 -9.83 -11.27
CA PRO A 10 18.28 -10.99 -10.44
C PRO A 10 18.55 -12.28 -11.21
N ALA A 11 19.06 -13.29 -10.49
CA ALA A 11 19.21 -14.64 -11.01
C ALA A 11 17.83 -15.27 -11.23
N VAL A 12 17.58 -15.75 -12.45
CA VAL A 12 16.33 -16.43 -12.82
C VAL A 12 16.45 -17.90 -12.47
N ASP A 13 15.66 -18.37 -11.50
CA ASP A 13 15.45 -19.80 -11.24
C ASP A 13 14.08 -20.21 -11.80
N ALA A 14 14.07 -21.17 -12.71
CA ALA A 14 12.99 -21.41 -13.67
C ALA A 14 11.83 -22.28 -13.14
N ASP A 15 11.81 -22.65 -11.85
CA ASP A 15 10.89 -23.70 -11.36
C ASP A 15 10.23 -23.39 -10.01
N ARG A 16 10.17 -22.13 -9.58
CA ARG A 16 9.46 -21.72 -8.34
C ARG A 16 8.67 -20.44 -8.57
N GLY A 17 7.34 -20.54 -8.41
CA GLY A 17 6.43 -19.41 -8.49
C GLY A 17 6.89 -18.22 -7.67
N VAL A 18 6.72 -17.03 -8.25
CA VAL A 18 7.06 -15.67 -7.78
C VAL A 18 7.44 -15.63 -6.29
N ILE A 19 8.72 -15.88 -6.01
CA ILE A 19 9.29 -15.56 -4.70
C ILE A 19 9.64 -14.09 -4.79
N GLN A 20 8.77 -13.23 -4.25
CA GLN A 20 9.08 -11.83 -4.02
C GLN A 20 10.40 -11.75 -3.25
N GLU A 21 11.35 -10.96 -3.76
CA GLU A 21 12.67 -10.75 -3.18
C GLU A 21 12.52 -10.54 -1.67
N ARG A 22 13.07 -11.46 -0.87
CA ARG A 22 12.89 -11.45 0.59
C ARG A 22 13.40 -10.11 1.10
N ALA A 23 12.57 -9.38 1.82
CA ALA A 23 12.96 -8.18 2.57
C ALA A 23 14.26 -8.49 3.34
N SER A 24 15.37 -7.92 2.87
CA SER A 24 16.72 -8.38 3.22
C SER A 24 17.22 -7.72 4.51
N THR A 25 16.59 -6.62 4.90
CA THR A 25 16.93 -5.79 6.06
C THR A 25 15.70 -5.41 6.88
N MET A 26 15.91 -4.92 8.11
CA MET A 26 14.82 -4.35 8.93
C MET A 26 14.13 -3.16 8.25
N GLN A 27 14.90 -2.35 7.53
CA GLN A 27 14.42 -1.21 6.74
C GLN A 27 13.33 -1.63 5.76
N ASP A 28 13.41 -2.85 5.22
CA ASP A 28 12.46 -3.36 4.24
C ASP A 28 11.22 -4.02 4.85
N ARG A 29 11.28 -4.37 6.14
CA ARG A 29 10.22 -5.08 6.85
C ARG A 29 9.29 -4.18 7.66
N LEU A 30 9.77 -3.04 8.13
CA LEU A 30 8.97 -2.10 8.91
C LEU A 30 8.14 -1.21 7.97
N ILE A 31 6.82 -1.16 8.21
CA ILE A 31 5.92 -0.21 7.57
C ILE A 31 5.53 0.85 8.61
N VAL A 32 5.90 2.10 8.38
CA VAL A 32 5.61 3.20 9.31
C VAL A 32 4.30 3.88 8.94
N GLY A 33 3.36 3.96 9.87
CA GLY A 33 2.10 4.69 9.68
C GLY A 33 2.32 6.21 9.73
N LEU A 34 1.89 6.92 8.70
CA LEU A 34 1.82 8.38 8.67
C LEU A 34 0.46 8.84 9.20
N ASP A 35 0.17 8.49 10.45
CA ASP A 35 -1.09 8.78 11.13
C ASP A 35 -1.01 10.15 11.83
N VAL A 36 -0.82 11.19 11.03
CA VAL A 36 -0.63 12.60 11.46
C VAL A 36 -1.63 13.53 10.76
N PRO A 37 -2.00 14.67 11.37
CA PRO A 37 -3.12 15.48 10.89
C PRO A 37 -2.79 16.34 9.68
N THR A 38 -1.51 16.63 9.39
CA THR A 38 -1.13 17.52 8.29
C THR A 38 -0.02 16.95 7.42
N LEU A 39 0.05 17.44 6.17
CA LEU A 39 1.16 17.12 5.26
C LEU A 39 2.52 17.51 5.83
N LYS A 40 2.62 18.66 6.49
CA LYS A 40 3.87 19.14 7.10
C LYS A 40 4.37 18.20 8.21
N ASP A 41 3.46 17.64 8.99
CA ASP A 41 3.81 16.65 10.00
C ASP A 41 4.30 15.35 9.34
N ALA A 42 3.64 14.92 8.26
CA ALA A 42 4.04 13.73 7.52
C ALA A 42 5.42 13.88 6.86
N GLU A 43 5.68 15.04 6.24
CA GLU A 43 7.00 15.41 5.70
C GLU A 43 8.09 15.40 6.76
N THR A 44 7.76 15.83 7.99
CA THR A 44 8.69 15.82 9.11
C THR A 44 9.05 14.39 9.51
N VAL A 45 8.05 13.51 9.65
CA VAL A 45 8.28 12.08 9.95
C VAL A 45 9.11 11.41 8.86
N VAL A 46 8.79 11.63 7.58
CA VAL A 46 9.53 11.03 6.45
C VAL A 46 10.98 11.49 6.45
N ARG A 47 11.24 12.79 6.69
CA ARG A 47 12.59 13.35 6.77
C ARG A 47 13.39 12.78 7.93
N GLU A 48 12.77 12.60 9.10
CA GLU A 48 13.44 12.07 10.30
C GLU A 48 13.81 10.60 10.17
N LEU A 49 13.07 9.84 9.35
CA LEU A 49 13.26 8.42 9.14
C LEU A 49 13.95 8.07 7.81
N ASP A 50 14.47 9.08 7.09
CA ASP A 50 15.18 8.90 5.84
C ASP A 50 16.40 7.98 6.02
N GLY A 51 16.56 7.02 5.11
CA GLY A 51 17.57 5.96 5.20
C GLY A 51 17.34 4.90 6.28
N VAL A 52 16.33 5.04 7.16
CA VAL A 52 16.01 4.07 8.22
C VAL A 52 14.88 3.13 7.82
N VAL A 53 13.86 3.64 7.14
CA VAL A 53 12.70 2.87 6.65
C VAL A 53 12.48 3.15 5.16
N SER A 54 11.99 2.16 4.43
CA SER A 54 11.70 2.28 2.98
C SER A 54 10.21 2.18 2.65
N PHE A 55 9.33 2.09 3.67
CA PHE A 55 7.92 1.79 3.49
C PHE A 55 7.03 2.56 4.48
N TYR A 56 6.06 3.31 3.94
CA TYR A 56 5.05 4.02 4.73
C TYR A 56 3.62 3.56 4.43
N LYS A 57 2.76 3.64 5.45
CA LYS A 57 1.31 3.45 5.36
C LYS A 57 0.60 4.79 5.47
N ILE A 58 -0.29 5.10 4.54
CA ILE A 58 -1.15 6.28 4.58
C ILE A 58 -2.61 5.82 4.72
N GLY A 59 -3.25 6.21 5.82
CA GLY A 59 -4.67 5.96 6.10
C GLY A 59 -5.54 7.20 5.83
N TYR A 60 -6.83 7.11 6.18
CA TYR A 60 -7.83 8.15 5.90
C TYR A 60 -7.46 9.55 6.37
N GLN A 61 -6.93 9.69 7.60
CA GLN A 61 -6.64 11.00 8.18
C GLN A 61 -5.74 11.82 7.25
N LEU A 62 -4.60 11.25 6.84
CA LEU A 62 -3.66 11.94 5.98
C LEU A 62 -4.14 11.95 4.52
N ALA A 63 -4.74 10.86 4.02
CA ALA A 63 -5.24 10.80 2.64
C ALA A 63 -6.24 11.95 2.34
N PHE A 64 -7.20 12.19 3.23
CA PHE A 64 -8.17 13.27 3.08
C PHE A 64 -7.63 14.66 3.41
N ALA A 65 -6.46 14.75 4.06
CA ALA A 65 -5.72 15.99 4.27
C ALA A 65 -4.80 16.37 3.09
N GLY A 66 -4.94 15.73 1.93
CA GLY A 66 -4.09 15.92 0.75
C GLY A 66 -2.97 14.90 0.59
N GLY A 67 -2.92 13.87 1.45
CA GLY A 67 -1.87 12.85 1.48
C GLY A 67 -1.77 11.96 0.24
N LEU A 68 -2.76 11.96 -0.65
CA LEU A 68 -2.71 11.16 -1.88
C LEU A 68 -1.72 11.72 -2.92
N ASP A 69 -1.58 13.04 -3.02
CA ASP A 69 -0.56 13.64 -3.89
C ASP A 69 0.84 13.43 -3.29
N PHE A 70 0.98 13.61 -1.97
CA PHE A 70 2.21 13.30 -1.24
C PHE A 70 2.63 11.83 -1.38
N ALA A 71 1.68 10.89 -1.29
CA ALA A 71 1.93 9.47 -1.55
C ALA A 71 2.55 9.24 -2.94
N ARG A 72 2.01 9.91 -3.97
CA ARG A 72 2.50 9.81 -5.34
C ARG A 72 3.93 10.35 -5.46
N GLU A 73 4.23 11.48 -4.82
CA GLU A 73 5.58 12.06 -4.80
C GLU A 73 6.60 11.15 -4.12
N LEU A 74 6.23 10.52 -3.00
CA LEU A 74 7.11 9.56 -2.33
C LEU A 74 7.36 8.32 -3.19
N ALA A 75 6.31 7.80 -3.85
CA ALA A 75 6.40 6.64 -4.73
C ALA A 75 7.30 6.90 -5.95
N THR A 76 7.23 8.09 -6.57
CA THR A 76 8.16 8.44 -7.66
C THR A 76 9.61 8.57 -7.20
N GLY A 77 9.84 8.90 -5.92
CA GLY A 77 11.15 8.86 -5.27
C GLY A 77 11.67 7.45 -4.94
N GLY A 78 10.88 6.40 -5.19
CA GLY A 78 11.23 5.00 -4.91
C GLY A 78 10.85 4.53 -3.50
N THR A 79 10.11 5.33 -2.74
CA THR A 79 9.57 4.92 -1.44
C THR A 79 8.38 3.99 -1.66
N ARG A 80 8.32 2.86 -0.94
CA ARG A 80 7.14 1.98 -1.00
C ARG A 80 5.99 2.60 -0.22
N ILE A 81 4.79 2.57 -0.79
CA ILE A 81 3.60 3.17 -0.17
C ILE A 81 2.46 2.16 -0.08
N PHE A 82 1.91 2.05 1.11
CA PHE A 82 0.73 1.28 1.42
C PHE A 82 -0.43 2.25 1.66
N LEU A 83 -1.40 2.26 0.75
CA LEU A 83 -2.66 2.97 0.95
C LEU A 83 -3.65 2.10 1.74
N ASP A 84 -3.88 2.45 3.00
CA ASP A 84 -4.81 1.75 3.86
C ASP A 84 -6.23 2.35 3.77
N MET A 85 -6.85 2.18 2.58
CA MET A 85 -8.14 2.80 2.23
C MET A 85 -9.36 1.91 2.47
N LYS A 86 -9.16 0.62 2.76
CA LYS A 86 -10.25 -0.34 3.05
C LYS A 86 -11.42 -0.22 2.07
N LEU A 87 -11.12 -0.16 0.77
CA LEU A 87 -12.13 0.06 -0.26
C LEU A 87 -13.28 -0.96 -0.18
N LEU A 88 -14.51 -0.46 -0.25
CA LEU A 88 -15.74 -1.24 -0.38
C LEU A 88 -16.80 -0.38 -1.06
N ASP A 89 -17.16 -0.74 -2.29
CA ASP A 89 -18.18 -0.07 -3.10
C ASP A 89 -18.66 -1.06 -4.18
N ILE A 90 -19.53 -0.62 -5.09
CA ILE A 90 -19.91 -1.37 -6.28
C ILE A 90 -18.69 -1.63 -7.18
N ASP A 91 -18.74 -2.74 -7.92
CA ASP A 91 -17.61 -3.31 -8.66
C ASP A 91 -16.89 -2.30 -9.56
N ASN A 92 -17.64 -1.51 -10.31
CA ASN A 92 -17.08 -0.53 -11.25
C ASN A 92 -16.35 0.62 -10.54
N THR A 93 -16.84 1.03 -9.36
CA THR A 93 -16.20 2.08 -8.56
C THR A 93 -14.89 1.55 -7.97
N VAL A 94 -14.91 0.33 -7.41
CA VAL A 94 -13.71 -0.34 -6.88
C VAL A 94 -12.68 -0.54 -7.99
N ALA A 95 -13.09 -1.04 -9.15
CA ALA A 95 -12.20 -1.26 -10.28
C ALA A 95 -11.49 0.03 -10.73
N LYS A 96 -12.26 1.11 -10.94
CA LYS A 96 -11.69 2.42 -11.33
C LYS A 96 -10.77 3.00 -10.26
N GLY A 97 -11.12 2.83 -8.98
CA GLY A 97 -10.28 3.24 -7.85
C GLY A 97 -8.95 2.49 -7.84
N VAL A 98 -8.99 1.17 -7.99
CA VAL A 98 -7.79 0.31 -8.04
C VAL A 98 -6.91 0.64 -9.25
N GLU A 99 -7.49 0.84 -10.44
CA GLU A 99 -6.74 1.27 -11.63
C GLU A 99 -6.03 2.62 -11.42
N ALA A 100 -6.71 3.58 -10.78
CA ALA A 100 -6.12 4.89 -10.47
C ALA A 100 -4.96 4.74 -9.48
N ILE A 101 -5.14 3.94 -8.43
CA ILE A 101 -4.12 3.69 -7.40
C ILE A 101 -2.91 2.94 -7.99
N ALA A 102 -3.13 1.96 -8.86
CA ALA A 102 -2.06 1.25 -9.55
C ALA A 102 -1.21 2.22 -10.40
N ARG A 103 -1.84 3.15 -11.13
CA ARG A 103 -1.14 4.19 -11.89
C ARG A 103 -0.37 5.18 -11.03
N MET A 104 -0.73 5.35 -9.75
CA MET A 104 0.02 6.20 -8.82
C MET A 104 1.34 5.56 -8.36
N GLY A 105 1.60 4.28 -8.66
CA GLY A 105 2.82 3.58 -8.26
C GLY A 105 2.78 3.06 -6.81
N MET A 106 1.59 2.86 -6.25
CA MET A 106 1.44 2.34 -4.88
C MET A 106 1.87 0.87 -4.80
N THR A 107 2.47 0.49 -3.68
CA THR A 107 2.96 -0.88 -3.44
C THR A 107 1.87 -1.77 -2.87
N MET A 108 1.04 -1.24 -1.97
CA MET A 108 -0.06 -1.99 -1.32
C MET A 108 -1.33 -1.16 -1.23
N LEU A 109 -2.48 -1.84 -1.26
CA LEU A 109 -3.80 -1.26 -1.06
C LEU A 109 -4.71 -2.21 -0.25
N THR A 110 -5.42 -1.69 0.76
CA THR A 110 -6.49 -2.46 1.44
C THR A 110 -7.85 -2.31 0.79
N LEU A 111 -8.61 -3.40 0.84
CA LEU A 111 -10.03 -3.49 0.49
C LEU A 111 -10.72 -4.47 1.44
N HIS A 112 -12.03 -4.33 1.67
CA HIS A 112 -12.75 -5.32 2.47
C HIS A 112 -12.84 -6.67 1.75
N ALA A 113 -12.79 -7.76 2.52
CA ALA A 113 -12.83 -9.15 2.06
C ALA A 113 -14.21 -9.59 1.55
N TYR A 114 -14.86 -8.75 0.75
CA TYR A 114 -16.13 -9.06 0.11
C TYR A 114 -15.86 -9.72 -1.26
N PRO A 115 -16.38 -10.92 -1.56
CA PRO A 115 -15.99 -11.68 -2.75
C PRO A 115 -16.14 -10.93 -4.07
N LYS A 116 -17.18 -10.10 -4.20
CA LYS A 116 -17.45 -9.31 -5.41
C LYS A 116 -16.43 -8.17 -5.58
N THR A 117 -16.16 -7.44 -4.50
CA THR A 117 -15.13 -6.38 -4.41
C THR A 117 -13.74 -6.92 -4.72
N MET A 118 -13.36 -8.05 -4.11
CA MET A 118 -12.04 -8.66 -4.36
C MET A 118 -11.86 -9.08 -5.82
N LYS A 119 -12.87 -9.70 -6.44
CA LYS A 119 -12.81 -10.08 -7.87
C LYS A 119 -12.63 -8.86 -8.77
N ALA A 120 -13.37 -7.79 -8.52
CA ALA A 120 -13.26 -6.55 -9.28
C ALA A 120 -11.88 -5.90 -9.12
N ALA A 121 -11.37 -5.81 -7.88
CA ALA A 121 -10.06 -5.25 -7.59
C ALA A 121 -8.92 -6.06 -8.23
N VAL A 122 -8.94 -7.38 -8.10
CA VAL A 122 -7.93 -8.25 -8.72
C VAL A 122 -7.93 -8.12 -10.24
N ALA A 123 -9.11 -8.05 -10.87
CA ALA A 123 -9.21 -7.84 -12.31
C ALA A 123 -8.62 -6.48 -12.74
N ALA A 124 -8.93 -5.42 -11.99
CA ALA A 124 -8.45 -4.06 -12.23
C ALA A 124 -6.94 -3.89 -12.01
N ALA A 125 -6.34 -4.64 -11.08
CA ALA A 125 -4.91 -4.59 -10.79
C ALA A 125 -4.04 -5.44 -11.76
N ARG A 126 -4.64 -6.21 -12.68
CA ARG A 126 -3.90 -7.10 -13.60
C ARG A 126 -2.86 -6.31 -14.41
N GLY A 127 -1.64 -6.83 -14.44
CA GLY A 127 -0.51 -6.19 -15.14
C GLY A 127 0.16 -5.06 -14.34
N SER A 128 -0.25 -4.83 -13.10
CA SER A 128 0.48 -3.98 -12.15
C SER A 128 1.14 -4.82 -11.05
N ASP A 129 2.12 -4.24 -10.36
CA ASP A 129 2.76 -4.84 -9.17
C ASP A 129 2.02 -4.51 -7.86
N LEU A 130 0.81 -3.93 -7.94
CA LEU A 130 0.03 -3.52 -6.77
C LEU A 130 -0.42 -4.75 -5.96
N CYS A 131 0.04 -4.84 -4.71
CA CYS A 131 -0.39 -5.88 -3.78
C CYS A 131 -1.71 -5.49 -3.10
N LEU A 132 -2.72 -6.34 -3.24
CA LEU A 132 -4.05 -6.14 -2.67
C LEU A 132 -4.18 -6.91 -1.36
N LEU A 133 -4.58 -6.22 -0.29
CA LEU A 133 -4.75 -6.77 1.06
C LEU A 133 -6.22 -6.77 1.45
N ALA A 134 -6.78 -7.97 1.67
CA ALA A 134 -8.17 -8.12 2.09
C ALA A 134 -8.30 -7.92 3.62
N VAL A 135 -9.11 -6.94 4.02
CA VAL A 135 -9.50 -6.69 5.41
C VAL A 135 -10.67 -7.59 5.75
N THR A 136 -10.48 -8.49 6.71
CA THR A 136 -11.49 -9.46 7.15
C THR A 136 -12.39 -8.87 8.24
N VAL A 137 -11.97 -8.94 9.49
CA VAL A 137 -12.64 -8.36 10.65
C VAL A 137 -11.72 -7.29 11.23
N LEU A 138 -12.27 -6.10 11.51
CA LEU A 138 -11.49 -5.04 12.13
C LEU A 138 -11.17 -5.42 13.57
N THR A 139 -9.96 -5.09 14.03
CA THR A 139 -9.54 -5.36 15.42
C THR A 139 -10.36 -4.60 16.46
N SER A 140 -11.15 -3.62 16.03
CA SER A 140 -12.09 -2.87 16.87
C SER A 140 -13.47 -3.50 16.97
N MET A 141 -13.78 -4.50 16.13
CA MET A 141 -15.08 -5.18 16.14
C MET A 141 -15.07 -6.29 17.18
N ASP A 142 -16.18 -6.41 17.91
CA ASP A 142 -16.45 -7.55 18.77
C ASP A 142 -17.40 -8.57 18.12
N GLU A 143 -17.85 -9.56 18.90
CA GLU A 143 -18.78 -10.58 18.43
C GLU A 143 -20.12 -10.00 17.98
N GLN A 144 -20.64 -8.99 18.68
CA GLN A 144 -21.92 -8.38 18.36
C GLN A 144 -21.81 -7.57 17.07
N ASP A 145 -20.73 -6.82 16.87
CA ASP A 145 -20.48 -6.09 15.62
C ASP A 145 -20.47 -7.01 14.40
N VAL A 146 -19.90 -8.21 14.53
CA VAL A 146 -19.86 -9.20 13.44
C VAL A 146 -21.25 -9.78 13.17
N ILE A 147 -22.03 -10.06 14.22
CA ILE A 147 -23.42 -10.53 14.07
C ILE A 147 -24.28 -9.46 13.37
N ASP A 148 -24.12 -8.20 13.76
CA ASP A 148 -24.88 -7.08 13.20
C ASP A 148 -24.53 -6.79 11.74
N ALA A 149 -23.31 -7.16 11.31
CA ALA A 149 -22.87 -7.06 9.92
C ALA A 149 -23.48 -8.11 8.98
N GLY A 150 -24.02 -9.22 9.54
CA GLY A 150 -24.67 -10.33 8.81
C GLY A 150 -23.73 -11.45 8.38
#